data_AF-G2FNG1-F1
#
_entry.id   AF-G2FNG1-F1
#
_cell.length_a   1.000
_cell.length_b   1.000
_cell.length_c   1.000
_cell.angle_alpha   90.00
_cell.angle_beta   90.00
_cell.angle_gamma   90.00
#
_symmetry.space_group_name_H-M   'P 1'
#
loop_
_entity.id
_entity.type
_entity.pdbx_description
1 polymer ?
#
loop_
_entity_poly.entity_id
_entity_poly.type
_entity_poly.pdbx_seq_one_letter_code
_entity_poly.pdbx_strand_id
1 'polypeptide(L)'
;MFEELNNQSIANGKILGGKTGYTDEAGLCLASLAQVGKQEYILISAGAKGDHHSEQYNITDALALYNSIGKNDYNVNLAKEPVDVLRQQDKRRLNNSPLIPPLKRPQSP
;
A
#
# COMPACT_ATOMS: atom_id res chain seq x y z
N MET A 1 16.49 -18.89 -3.67
CA MET A 1 15.96 -17.84 -4.56
C MET A 1 15.88 -16.46 -3.90
N PHE A 2 14.89 -16.14 -3.05
CA PHE A 2 14.85 -14.81 -2.42
C PHE A 2 15.92 -14.63 -1.34
N GLU A 3 16.22 -15.66 -0.55
CA GLU A 3 17.35 -15.65 0.38
C GLU A 3 18.73 -15.53 -0.31
N GLU A 4 18.82 -15.86 -1.60
CA GLU A 4 20.05 -15.75 -2.40
C GLU A 4 20.16 -14.40 -3.13
N LEU A 5 19.07 -13.62 -3.16
CA LEU A 5 19.13 -12.23 -3.58
C LEU A 5 19.71 -11.42 -2.43
N ASN A 6 21.03 -11.26 -2.42
CA ASN A 6 21.77 -10.47 -1.43
C ASN A 6 21.25 -9.03 -1.25
N ASN A 7 20.37 -8.54 -2.12
CA ASN A 7 19.73 -7.23 -2.05
C ASN A 7 18.20 -7.34 -2.19
N GLN A 8 17.51 -7.69 -1.09
CA GLN A 8 16.04 -7.65 -0.99
C GLN A 8 15.51 -6.24 -0.66
N SER A 9 16.35 -5.21 -0.75
CA SER A 9 15.99 -3.86 -0.33
C SER A 9 15.06 -3.20 -1.35
N ILE A 10 13.79 -3.10 -1.01
CA ILE A 10 12.84 -2.20 -1.67
C ILE A 10 12.84 -0.88 -0.90
N ALA A 11 12.73 0.25 -1.60
CA ALA A 11 12.55 1.55 -0.98
C ALA A 11 11.33 1.53 -0.05
N ASN A 12 11.58 1.70 1.25
CA ASN A 12 10.55 1.64 2.30
C ASN A 12 9.85 0.27 2.41
N GLY A 13 10.52 -0.83 2.07
CA GLY A 13 9.90 -2.14 2.09
C GLY A 13 10.89 -3.31 2.02
N LYS A 14 10.35 -4.53 2.03
CA LYS A 14 11.10 -5.77 1.85
C LYS A 14 10.25 -6.81 1.13
N ILE A 15 10.90 -7.64 0.33
CA ILE A 15 10.25 -8.85 -0.20
C ILE A 15 10.20 -9.88 0.92
N LEU A 16 9.01 -10.43 1.18
CA LEU A 16 8.78 -11.46 2.18
C LEU A 16 9.01 -12.87 1.62
N GLY A 17 8.83 -13.03 0.31
CA GLY A 17 9.13 -14.27 -0.39
C GLY A 17 8.48 -14.35 -1.76
N GLY A 18 8.61 -15.50 -2.40
CA GLY A 18 7.97 -15.77 -3.67
C GLY A 18 8.42 -17.08 -4.30
N LYS A 19 7.74 -17.46 -5.37
CA LYS A 19 8.00 -18.67 -6.15
C LYS A 19 8.10 -18.31 -7.63
N THR A 20 9.12 -18.82 -8.28
CA THR A 20 9.24 -18.79 -9.73
C THR A 20 8.74 -20.06 -10.39
N GLY A 21 8.35 -19.91 -11.64
CA GLY A 21 8.06 -21.01 -12.56
C GLY A 21 8.64 -20.69 -13.93
N TYR A 22 9.00 -21.72 -14.66
CA TYR A 22 9.47 -21.61 -16.03
C TYR A 22 9.04 -22.85 -16.82
N THR A 23 8.54 -22.60 -18.03
CA THR A 23 8.48 -23.57 -19.13
C THR A 23 8.84 -22.82 -20.41
N ASP A 24 9.18 -23.56 -21.47
CA ASP A 24 9.54 -22.93 -22.75
C ASP A 24 8.37 -22.13 -23.35
N GLU A 25 7.13 -22.56 -23.09
CA GLU A 25 5.92 -21.88 -23.55
C GLU A 25 5.51 -20.70 -22.65
N ALA A 26 5.76 -20.79 -21.35
CA ALA A 26 5.32 -19.81 -20.36
C ALA A 26 6.36 -18.71 -20.09
N GLY A 27 7.62 -18.92 -20.48
CA GLY A 27 8.73 -18.04 -20.12
C GLY A 27 8.97 -17.99 -18.61
N LEU A 28 9.62 -16.92 -18.14
CA LEU A 28 9.88 -16.69 -16.72
C LEU A 28 8.62 -16.13 -16.02
N CYS A 29 8.11 -16.86 -15.03
CA CYS A 29 7.00 -16.46 -14.17
C CYS A 29 7.47 -16.21 -12.73
N LEU A 30 6.79 -15.32 -12.01
CA LEU A 30 7.03 -15.04 -10.61
C LEU A 30 5.72 -14.68 -9.89
N ALA A 31 5.46 -15.35 -8.77
CA ALA A 31 4.52 -14.89 -7.75
C ALA A 31 5.31 -14.49 -6.51
N SER A 32 5.18 -13.25 -6.04
CA SER A 32 5.92 -12.73 -4.89
C SER A 32 5.03 -11.95 -3.94
N LEU A 33 5.44 -11.92 -2.67
CA LEU A 33 4.82 -11.13 -1.60
C LEU A 33 5.87 -10.14 -1.08
N ALA A 34 5.51 -8.86 -1.01
CA ALA A 34 6.35 -7.83 -0.42
C ALA A 34 5.55 -6.95 0.54
N GLN A 35 6.25 -6.41 1.53
CA GLN A 35 5.73 -5.40 2.43
C GLN A 35 6.34 -4.05 2.04
N VAL A 36 5.49 -3.06 1.77
CA VAL A 36 5.89 -1.67 1.48
C VAL A 36 5.18 -0.78 2.51
N GLY A 37 5.95 -0.11 3.35
CA GLY A 37 5.45 0.60 4.52
C GLY A 37 4.68 -0.33 5.48
N LYS A 38 3.38 -0.09 5.63
CA LYS A 38 2.47 -0.90 6.47
C LYS A 38 1.56 -1.83 5.67
N GLN A 39 1.69 -1.85 4.35
CA GLN A 39 0.82 -2.59 3.45
C GLN A 39 1.57 -3.75 2.79
N GLU A 40 0.90 -4.89 2.67
CA GLU A 40 1.39 -6.04 1.92
C GLU A 40 0.84 -6.03 0.48
N TYR A 41 1.68 -6.43 -0.45
CA TYR A 41 1.40 -6.47 -1.88
C TYR A 41 1.82 -7.83 -2.44
N ILE A 42 0.97 -8.38 -3.30
CA ILE A 42 1.29 -9.57 -4.09
C ILE A 42 1.52 -9.11 -5.54
N LEU A 43 2.66 -9.50 -6.11
CA LEU A 43 2.94 -9.33 -7.53
C LEU A 43 2.94 -10.70 -8.19
N ILE A 44 2.18 -10.81 -9.28
CA ILE A 44 2.19 -11.96 -10.18
C ILE A 44 2.61 -11.47 -11.56
N SER A 45 3.71 -11.98 -12.07
CA SER A 45 4.19 -11.78 -13.44
C SER A 45 4.35 -13.11 -14.16
N ALA A 46 4.09 -13.11 -15.47
CA ALA A 46 4.17 -14.29 -16.33
C ALA A 46 4.67 -13.88 -17.72
N GLY A 47 5.30 -14.79 -18.45
CA GLY A 47 5.73 -14.55 -19.82
C GLY A 47 6.93 -13.61 -19.97
N ALA A 48 7.72 -13.38 -18.92
CA ALA A 48 8.95 -12.62 -19.08
C ALA A 48 9.94 -13.42 -19.94
N LYS A 49 10.60 -12.74 -20.87
CA LYS A 49 11.54 -13.38 -21.79
C LYS A 49 12.73 -13.94 -21.01
N GLY A 50 13.26 -15.07 -21.46
CA GLY A 50 14.44 -15.70 -20.86
C GLY A 50 14.15 -17.12 -20.38
N ASP A 51 15.20 -17.75 -19.87
CA ASP A 51 15.26 -19.08 -19.30
C ASP A 51 16.09 -19.08 -17.99
N HIS A 52 16.36 -20.27 -17.44
CA HIS A 52 17.13 -20.43 -16.20
C HIS A 52 18.60 -20.00 -16.31
N HIS A 53 19.14 -19.84 -17.52
CA HIS A 53 20.52 -19.44 -17.80
C HIS A 53 20.63 -17.94 -18.13
N SER A 54 19.53 -17.33 -18.56
CA SER A 54 19.43 -15.91 -18.85
C SER A 54 19.28 -15.06 -17.58
N GLU A 55 19.38 -13.75 -17.75
CA GLU A 55 19.07 -12.80 -16.69
C GLU A 55 17.65 -13.03 -16.14
N GLN A 56 17.51 -13.00 -14.81
CA GLN A 56 16.25 -13.24 -14.12
C GLN A 56 15.34 -12.00 -14.17
N TYR A 57 14.85 -11.67 -15.37
CA TYR A 57 14.04 -10.48 -15.62
C TYR A 57 12.78 -10.40 -14.75
N ASN A 58 12.18 -11.54 -14.43
CA ASN A 58 11.05 -11.64 -13.51
C ASN A 58 11.35 -11.04 -12.12
N ILE A 59 12.57 -11.21 -11.60
CA ILE A 59 13.00 -10.63 -10.32
C ILE A 59 13.28 -9.13 -10.47
N THR A 60 13.98 -8.73 -11.54
CA THR A 60 14.29 -7.33 -11.82
C THR A 60 13.02 -6.49 -11.95
N ASP A 61 12.02 -7.01 -12.66
CA ASP A 61 10.71 -6.39 -12.81
C ASP A 61 10.00 -6.23 -11.46
N ALA A 62 10.06 -7.25 -10.60
CA ALA A 62 9.47 -7.19 -9.27
C ALA A 62 10.10 -6.09 -8.40
N LEU A 63 11.44 -6.00 -8.40
CA LEU A 63 12.14 -4.94 -7.69
C LEU A 63 11.76 -3.55 -8.22
N ALA A 64 11.71 -3.37 -9.54
CA ALA A 64 11.33 -2.10 -10.15
C ALA A 64 9.90 -1.69 -9.76
N LEU A 65 8.96 -2.64 -9.81
CA LEU A 65 7.54 -2.36 -9.53
C LEU A 65 7.31 -2.05 -8.05
N TYR A 66 7.83 -2.86 -7.12
CA TYR A 66 7.69 -2.56 -5.70
C TYR A 66 8.38 -1.25 -5.30
N ASN A 67 9.53 -0.92 -5.90
CA ASN A 67 10.17 0.38 -5.70
C ASN A 67 9.33 1.54 -6.22
N SER A 68 8.57 1.34 -7.31
CA SER A 68 7.64 2.35 -7.81
C SER A 68 6.46 2.58 -6.86
N ILE A 69 5.94 1.51 -6.23
CA ILE A 69 4.87 1.58 -5.23
C ILE A 69 5.35 2.35 -4.01
N GLY A 70 6.52 1.99 -3.47
CA GLY A 70 7.10 2.66 -2.30
C GLY A 70 7.32 4.16 -2.50
N LYS A 71 7.63 4.60 -3.72
CA LYS A 71 7.74 6.03 -4.08
C LYS A 71 6.38 6.72 -4.18
N ASN A 72 5.36 6.02 -4.70
CA ASN A 72 4.02 6.57 -4.89
C ASN A 72 3.20 6.62 -3.58
N ASP A 73 3.46 5.72 -2.63
CA ASP A 73 2.81 5.75 -1.31
C ASP A 73 3.14 7.03 -0.53
N TYR A 74 4.31 7.66 -0.76
CA TYR A 74 4.58 9.00 -0.23
C TYR A 74 3.63 10.07 -0.79
N ASN A 75 3.23 9.95 -2.06
CA ASN A 75 2.34 10.93 -2.71
C ASN A 75 0.85 10.68 -2.37
N VAL A 76 0.43 9.44 -2.18
CA VAL A 76 -0.95 9.11 -1.78
C VAL A 76 -1.20 9.46 -0.31
N ASN A 77 -0.20 9.30 0.57
CA ASN A 77 -0.33 9.69 1.98
C ASN A 77 -0.29 11.21 2.21
N LEU A 78 0.23 12.01 1.26
CA LEU A 78 0.11 13.47 1.30
C LEU A 78 -1.33 13.95 0.99
N ALA A 79 -2.09 13.17 0.22
CA ALA A 79 -3.50 13.44 -0.07
C ALA A 79 -4.47 12.83 0.96
N LYS A 80 -3.98 12.04 1.92
CA LYS A 80 -4.77 11.51 3.04
C LYS A 80 -4.52 12.38 4.27
N GLU A 81 -5.18 13.54 4.32
CA GLU A 81 -5.33 14.27 5.58
C GLU A 81 -5.92 13.33 6.67
N PRO A 82 -5.48 13.42 7.94
CA PRO A 82 -5.71 12.36 8.90
C PRO A 82 -7.17 12.33 9.31
N VAL A 83 -7.83 11.19 9.06
CA VAL A 83 -9.18 10.84 9.55
C VAL A 83 -9.30 11.02 11.07
N ASP A 84 -8.17 11.08 11.79
CA ASP A 84 -8.09 11.32 13.23
C ASP A 84 -8.40 12.78 13.65
N VAL A 85 -8.23 13.79 12.78
CA VAL A 85 -8.51 15.20 13.13
C VAL A 85 -10.02 15.48 13.13
N LEU A 86 -10.77 14.90 12.18
CA LEU A 86 -12.22 15.01 12.10
C LEU A 86 -12.90 14.48 13.37
N ARG A 87 -12.41 13.36 13.91
CA ARG A 87 -12.98 12.75 15.12
C ARG A 87 -12.80 13.62 16.38
N GLN A 88 -11.74 14.42 16.45
CA GLN A 88 -11.52 15.34 17.56
C GLN A 88 -12.32 16.65 17.41
N GLN A 89 -12.60 17.08 16.18
CA GLN A 89 -13.45 18.25 15.91
C GLN A 89 -14.93 17.95 16.17
N ASP A 90 -15.41 16.75 15.83
CA ASP A 90 -16.79 16.33 16.12
C ASP A 90 -17.08 16.23 17.62
N LYS A 91 -16.14 15.69 18.41
CA LYS A 91 -16.27 15.66 19.88
C LYS A 91 -16.27 17.07 20.48
N ARG A 92 -15.50 18.01 19.92
CA ARG A 92 -15.50 19.42 20.35
C ARG A 92 -16.80 20.14 19.96
N ARG A 93 -17.41 19.83 18.82
CA ARG A 93 -18.72 20.39 18.42
C ARG A 93 -19.87 19.87 19.29
N LEU A 94 -19.86 18.59 19.65
CA LEU A 94 -20.86 18.01 20.57
C LEU A 94 -20.75 18.63 21.98
N ASN A 95 -19.54 18.89 22.46
CA ASN A 95 -19.33 19.39 23.81
C ASN A 95 -19.47 20.93 23.95
N ASN A 96 -19.40 21.67 22.84
CA ASN A 96 -19.53 23.14 22.82
C ASN A 96 -20.81 23.61 22.11
N SER A 97 -21.81 22.74 21.93
CA SER A 97 -23.10 23.19 21.39
C SER A 97 -23.76 24.16 22.39
N PRO A 98 -24.11 25.39 21.97
CA PRO A 98 -24.77 26.33 22.86
C PRO A 98 -26.08 25.72 23.34
N LEU A 99 -26.28 25.65 24.66
CA LEU A 99 -27.55 25.27 25.26
C LEU A 99 -28.64 26.11 24.63
N ILE A 100 -29.52 25.47 23.85
CA ILE A 100 -30.67 26.14 23.25
C ILE A 100 -31.48 26.72 24.42
N PRO A 101 -31.68 28.05 24.49
CA PRO A 101 -32.47 28.63 25.56
C PRO A 101 -33.88 28.03 25.51
N PRO A 102 -34.51 27.72 26.66
CA PRO A 102 -35.85 27.17 26.66
C PRO A 102 -36.80 28.12 25.92
N LEU A 103 -37.57 27.59 24.98
CA LEU A 103 -38.60 28.30 24.25
C LEU A 103 -39.56 28.95 25.25
N LYS A 104 -39.53 30.28 25.34
CA LYS A 104 -40.54 31.03 26.12
C LYS A 104 -41.90 30.75 25.49
N ARG A 105 -42.80 30.11 26.26
CA ARG A 105 -44.19 29.92 25.85
C ARG A 105 -44.81 31.29 25.55
N PRO A 106 -45.56 31.43 24.45
CA PRO A 106 -46.30 32.65 24.17
C PRO A 106 -47.27 32.91 25.31
N GLN A 107 -47.20 34.11 25.90
CA GLN A 107 -48.21 34.56 26.83
C GLN A 107 -49.44 34.92 25.99
N SER A 108 -50.56 34.25 26.27
CA SER A 108 -51.85 34.55 25.65
C SER A 108 -52.31 35.96 26.06
N PRO A 109 -52.99 36.70 25.17
CA PRO A 109 -53.48 38.05 25.42
C PRO A 109 -54.54 38.11 26.52
#